data_AF-A0A3B0QKR5-F1
#
_entry.id   AF-A0A3B0QKR5-F1
#
_cell.length_a   1.000
_cell.length_b   1.000
_cell.length_c   1.000
_cell.angle_alpha   90.00
_cell.angle_beta   90.00
_cell.angle_gamma   90.00
#
_symmetry.space_group_name_H-M   'P 1'
#
loop_
_entity.id
_entity.type
_entity.pdbx_description
1 polymer ?
#
loop_
_entity_poly.entity_id
_entity_poly.type
_entity_poly.pdbx_seq_one_letter_code
_entity_poly.pdbx_strand_id
1 'polypeptide(L)' 'MSESLRVEADAFYQELKDEGVGIRDILWPLATLSPRERAVFVEYHYWDTHMKVVAQSHRISLGRAYEILYRAEKKIA' A
#
# COMPACT_ATOMS: atom_id res chain seq x y z
N MET A 1 30.19 1.15 29.59
CA MET A 1 30.85 0.60 28.38
C MET A 1 29.75 0.22 27.41
N SER A 2 29.66 0.85 26.24
CA SER A 2 28.68 0.45 25.23
C SER A 2 29.18 -0.82 24.55
N GLU A 3 28.52 -1.94 24.80
CA GLU A 3 28.70 -3.15 24.01
C GLU A 3 28.35 -2.83 22.56
N SER A 4 29.34 -2.80 21.68
CA SER A 4 29.07 -2.77 20.24
C SER A 4 28.50 -4.14 19.88
N LEU A 5 27.18 -4.23 19.72
CA LEU A 5 26.54 -5.35 19.04
C LEU A 5 27.16 -5.43 17.65
N ARG A 6 28.11 -6.37 17.47
CA ARG A 6 28.57 -6.80 16.15
C ARG A 6 27.43 -7.60 15.55
N VAL A 7 26.44 -6.90 15.01
CA VAL A 7 25.45 -7.52 14.14
C VAL A 7 26.23 -7.93 12.89
N GLU A 8 26.28 -9.23 12.60
CA GLU A 8 26.83 -9.70 11.34
C GLU A 8 26.02 -9.05 10.21
N ALA A 9 26.73 -8.36 9.31
CA ALA A 9 26.11 -7.61 8.22
C ALA A 9 25.15 -8.50 7.42
N ASP A 10 25.52 -9.77 7.22
CA ASP A 10 24.69 -10.74 6.50
C ASP A 10 23.36 -11.01 7.21
N ALA A 11 23.34 -11.11 8.54
CA ALA A 11 22.09 -11.28 9.30
C ALA A 11 21.20 -10.02 9.23
N PHE A 12 21.81 -8.83 9.36
CA PHE A 12 21.09 -7.56 9.24
C PHE A 12 20.47 -7.37 7.86
N TYR A 13 21.23 -7.63 6.79
CA TYR A 13 20.73 -7.50 5.42
C TYR A 13 19.72 -8.60 5.06
N GLN A 14 19.80 -9.79 5.66
CA GLN A 14 18.79 -10.83 5.46
C GLN A 14 17.46 -10.45 6.11
N GLU A 15 17.46 -9.95 7.35
CA GLU A 15 16.24 -9.43 8.00
C GLU A 15 15.60 -8.32 7.17
N LEU A 16 16.42 -7.37 6.68
CA LEU A 16 15.95 -6.28 5.82
C LEU A 16 15.41 -6.77 4.47
N LYS A 17 15.96 -7.87 3.95
CA LYS A 17 15.52 -8.51 2.71
C LYS A 17 14.20 -9.25 2.91
N ASP A 18 14.01 -9.91 4.05
CA ASP A 18 12.77 -10.60 4.42
C ASP A 18 11.64 -9.60 4.70
N GLU A 19 11.94 -8.46 5.34
CA GLU A 19 11.01 -7.33 5.47
C GLU A 19 10.67 -6.69 4.11
N GLY A 20 11.68 -6.58 3.23
CA GLY A 20 11.52 -6.08 1.87
C GLY A 20 10.63 -6.95 0.98
N VAL A 21 10.62 -8.28 1.19
CA VAL A 21 9.71 -9.20 0.50
C VAL A 21 8.27 -8.97 0.95
N GLY A 22 8.03 -8.78 2.25
CA GLY A 22 6.70 -8.46 2.77
C GLY A 22 6.13 -7.15 2.21
N ILE A 23 6.95 -6.09 2.17
CA ILE A 23 6.57 -4.81 1.57
C ILE A 23 6.35 -4.94 0.07
N ARG A 24 7.22 -5.68 -0.63
CA ARG A 24 7.07 -5.94 -2.07
C ARG A 24 5.76 -6.65 -2.36
N ASP A 25 5.43 -7.70 -1.62
CA ASP A 25 4.23 -8.50 -1.89
C ASP A 25 2.93 -7.71 -1.57
N ILE A 26 2.98 -6.74 -0.65
CA ILE A 26 1.89 -5.79 -0.39
C ILE A 26 1.76 -4.74 -1.51
N LEU A 27 2.88 -4.19 -1.99
CA LEU A 27 2.88 -3.07 -2.94
C LEU A 27 2.86 -3.51 -4.42
N TRP A 28 3.31 -4.72 -4.73
CA TRP A 28 3.40 -5.25 -6.08
C TRP A 28 2.06 -5.31 -6.81
N PRO A 29 0.94 -5.74 -6.16
CA PRO A 29 -0.38 -5.70 -6.80
C PRO A 29 -0.83 -4.28 -7.16
N LEU A 30 -0.31 -3.25 -6.50
CA LEU A 30 -0.65 -1.85 -6.77
C LEU A 30 0.09 -1.28 -7.99
N ALA A 31 1.12 -1.96 -8.50
CA ALA A 31 1.96 -1.46 -9.59
C ALA A 31 1.19 -1.29 -10.91
N THR A 32 0.19 -2.15 -11.17
CA THR A 32 -0.65 -2.14 -12.37
C THR A 32 -1.76 -1.08 -12.32
N LEU A 33 -1.99 -0.48 -11.16
CA LEU A 33 -3.00 0.56 -10.96
C LEU A 33 -2.51 1.92 -11.44
N SER A 34 -3.41 2.68 -12.06
CA SER A 34 -3.18 4.11 -12.28
C SER A 34 -2.99 4.84 -10.95
N PRO A 35 -2.33 6.01 -10.92
CA PRO A 35 -2.13 6.77 -9.69
C PRO A 35 -3.43 7.04 -8.92
N ARG A 36 -4.53 7.26 -9.64
CA ARG A 36 -5.84 7.53 -9.04
C ARG A 36 -6.50 6.29 -8.45
N GLU A 37 -6.45 5.16 -9.17
CA GLU A 37 -6.93 3.87 -8.65
C GLU A 37 -6.16 3.47 -7.40
N ARG A 38 -4.83 3.65 -7.43
CA ARG A 38 -3.95 3.34 -6.30
C ARG A 38 -4.27 4.17 -5.06
N ALA A 39 -4.44 5.48 -5.22
CA ALA A 39 -4.78 6.35 -4.09
C ALA A 39 -6.11 5.97 -3.44
N VAL A 40 -7.17 5.78 -4.25
CA VAL A 40 -8.48 5.34 -3.75
C VAL A 40 -8.40 3.97 -3.08
N PHE A 41 -7.68 3.03 -3.67
CA PHE A 41 -7.50 1.69 -3.12
C PHE A 41 -6.78 1.71 -1.77
N VAL A 42 -5.66 2.43 -1.67
CA VAL A 42 -4.85 2.52 -0.45
C VAL A 42 -5.61 3.23 0.67
N GLU A 43 -6.25 4.38 0.37
CA GLU A 43 -7.05 5.11 1.35
C GLU A 43 -8.17 4.22 1.93
N TYR A 44 -8.86 3.46 1.06
CA TYR A 44 -9.96 2.62 1.50
C TYR A 44 -9.51 1.36 2.24
N HIS A 45 -8.60 0.57 1.66
CA HIS A 45 -8.24 -0.75 2.21
C HIS A 45 -7.12 -0.71 3.24
N TYR A 46 -6.12 0.16 3.07
CA TYR A 46 -4.92 0.14 3.93
C TYR A 46 -5.00 1.17 5.05
N TRP A 47 -5.64 2.31 4.79
CA TRP A 47 -5.88 3.32 5.83
C TRP A 47 -7.27 3.20 6.46
N ASP A 48 -8.07 2.21 6.06
CA ASP A 48 -9.42 1.96 6.57
C ASP A 48 -10.30 3.23 6.55
N THR A 49 -10.14 4.05 5.51
CA THR A 49 -10.83 5.33 5.42
C THR A 49 -12.21 5.14 4.82
N HIS A 50 -13.23 5.63 5.52
CA HIS A 50 -14.61 5.58 5.04
C HIS A 50 -14.75 6.25 3.66
N MET A 51 -15.38 5.57 2.70
CA MET A 51 -15.43 5.98 1.29
C MET A 51 -15.98 7.41 1.05
N LYS A 52 -16.87 7.91 1.91
CA LYS A 52 -17.32 9.32 1.90
C LYS A 52 -16.16 10.32 2.04
N VAL A 53 -15.19 10.04 2.91
CA VAL A 53 -14.00 10.88 3.13
C VAL A 53 -13.07 10.78 1.94
N VAL A 54 -12.88 9.58 1.38
CA VAL A 54 -12.11 9.37 0.13
C VAL A 54 -12.72 10.15 -1.04
N ALA A 55 -14.05 10.11 -1.19
CA ALA A 55 -14.71 10.89 -2.25
C ALA A 55 -14.49 12.41 -2.09
N GLN A 56 -14.52 12.90 -0.84
CA GLN A 56 -14.24 14.31 -0.51
C GLN A 56 -12.78 14.70 -0.78
N SER A 57 -11.81 13.88 -0.37
CA SER A 57 -10.37 14.14 -0.59
C SER A 57 -10.04 14.23 -2.08
N HIS A 58 -10.64 13.36 -2.89
CA HIS A 58 -10.48 13.30 -4.34
C HIS A 58 -11.36 14.29 -5.12
N ARG A 59 -12.22 15.06 -4.42
CA ARG A 59 -13.18 16.02 -5.00
C ARG A 59 -14.05 15.39 -6.10
N ILE A 60 -14.59 14.19 -5.84
CA ILE A 60 -15.46 13.43 -6.75
C ILE A 60 -16.74 13.00 -6.05
N SER A 61 -17.71 12.54 -6.83
CA SER A 61 -18.92 11.95 -6.26
C SER A 61 -18.61 10.61 -5.59
N LEU A 62 -19.43 10.24 -4.61
CA LEU A 62 -19.33 8.96 -3.91
C LEU A 62 -19.40 7.77 -4.88
N GLY A 63 -20.33 7.82 -5.85
CA GLY A 63 -20.46 6.79 -6.88
C GLY A 63 -19.21 6.65 -7.75
N ARG A 64 -18.56 7.77 -8.10
CA ARG A 64 -17.31 7.74 -8.88
C ARG A 64 -16.16 7.15 -8.07
N ALA A 65 -16.09 7.40 -6.76
CA ALA A 65 -15.08 6.80 -5.89
C ALA A 65 -15.25 5.27 -5.83
N TYR A 66 -16.47 4.77 -5.66
CA TYR A 66 -16.76 3.33 -5.74
C TYR A 66 -16.43 2.71 -7.10
N GLU A 67 -16.72 3.41 -8.21
CA GLU A 67 -16.38 2.93 -9.55
C GLU A 67 -14.87 2.79 -9.75
N ILE A 68 -14.09 3.76 -9.25
CA ILE A 68 -12.63 3.71 -9.29
C ILE A 68 -12.11 2.56 -8.42
N LEU A 69 -12.63 2.40 -7.20
CA LEU A 69 -12.27 1.30 -6.30
C LEU A 69 -12.54 -0.05 -6.97
N TYR A 70 -13.73 -0.24 -7.51
CA TYR A 70 -14.13 -1.48 -8.19
C TYR A 70 -13.21 -1.83 -9.36
N ARG A 71 -12.82 -0.82 -10.17
CA ARG A 71 -11.86 -1.03 -11.27
C ARG A 71 -10.47 -1.40 -10.75
N ALA A 72 -10.04 -0.83 -9.62
CA ALA A 72 -8.77 -1.17 -8.99
C ALA A 72 -8.77 -2.61 -8.48
N GLU A 73 -9.82 -3.01 -7.75
CA GLU A 73 -10.00 -4.37 -7.22
C GLU A 73 -10.00 -5.42 -8.33
N LYS A 74 -10.67 -5.12 -9.46
CA LYS A 74 -10.67 -6.00 -10.64
C LYS A 74 -9.31 -6.20 -11.31
N LYS A 75 -8.35 -5.30 -11.10
CA LYS A 75 -6.99 -5.43 -11.66
C LYS A 75 -6.04 -6.19 -10.72
N ILE A 76 -6.40 -6.27 -9.44
CA ILE A 76 -5.62 -6.93 -8.39
C ILE A 76 -6.06 -8.39 -8.20
N ALA A 77 -7.35 -8.67 -8.39
CA ALA A 77 -7.93 -10.02 -8.39
C ALA A 77 -7.44 -10.86 -9.58
#